data_AF-C5M135-F1
#
_entry.id   AF-C5M135-F1
#
_cell.length_a   1.000
_cell.length_b   1.000
_cell.length_c   1.000
_cell.angle_alpha   90.00
_cell.angle_beta   90.00
_cell.angle_gamma   90.00
#
_symmetry.space_group_name_H-M   'P 1'
#
loop_
_entity.id
_entity.type
_entity.pdbx_description
1 polymer ?
#
loop_
_entity_poly.entity_id
_entity_poly.type
_entity_poly.pdbx_seq_one_letter_code
_entity_poly.pdbx_strand_id
1 'polypeptide(L)'
;MDYSRFYRRYDGKASNKLSAFRGRELRGKDLDCGDFRGHVVLKKVDEEKTTELFDCVKYVTNGPVVEKITIWNHDEVPLRSDEAPQCFALARAMDAFGRLAVATTASEVDNELSRSS
;
A
#
# COMPACT_ATOMS: atom_id res chain seq x y z
N MET A 1 -0.60 23.05 -29.53
CA MET A 1 0.38 22.06 -29.06
C MET A 1 -0.39 20.83 -28.64
N ASP A 2 -0.13 19.71 -29.31
CA ASP A 2 -0.84 18.44 -29.13
C ASP A 2 -0.09 17.59 -28.09
N TYR A 3 -0.69 17.36 -26.93
CA TYR A 3 -0.07 16.69 -25.77
C TYR A 3 -0.18 15.15 -25.82
N SER A 4 -0.63 14.59 -26.94
CA SER A 4 -0.89 13.15 -27.10
C SER A 4 0.35 12.25 -27.26
N ARG A 5 1.58 12.79 -27.24
CA ARG A 5 2.81 12.03 -27.61
C ARG A 5 3.59 11.34 -26.48
N PHE A 6 3.19 11.41 -25.21
CA PHE A 6 4.05 10.91 -24.12
C PHE A 6 3.68 9.55 -23.51
N TYR A 7 2.67 8.84 -24.02
CA TYR A 7 2.33 7.51 -23.50
C TYR A 7 2.77 6.42 -24.47
N ARG A 8 4.03 6.01 -24.39
CA ARG A 8 4.48 4.75 -24.98
C ARG A 8 4.21 3.64 -23.96
N ARG A 9 3.11 2.90 -24.15
CA ARG A 9 2.79 1.70 -23.37
C ARG A 9 3.80 0.63 -23.78
N TYR A 10 4.70 0.25 -22.87
CA TYR A 10 5.66 -0.83 -23.11
C TYR A 10 5.21 -2.07 -22.35
N ASP A 11 4.92 -3.13 -23.10
CA ASP A 11 4.71 -4.49 -22.60
C ASP A 11 6.09 -5.16 -22.49
N GLY A 12 6.52 -5.50 -21.28
CA GLY A 12 7.82 -6.15 -21.10
C GLY A 12 8.14 -6.46 -19.66
N LYS A 13 8.25 -7.76 -19.37
CA LYS A 13 8.64 -8.41 -18.12
C LYS A 13 9.98 -7.90 -17.54
N ALA A 14 9.96 -6.76 -16.87
CA ALA A 14 10.79 -6.33 -15.73
C ALA A 14 10.32 -4.91 -15.40
N SER A 15 9.78 -4.70 -14.20
CA SER A 15 8.89 -3.60 -13.81
C SER A 15 9.52 -2.20 -13.70
N ASN A 16 10.41 -1.83 -14.63
CA ASN A 16 11.06 -0.52 -14.64
C ASN A 16 10.29 0.39 -15.60
N LYS A 17 9.57 1.36 -15.04
CA LYS A 17 8.81 2.35 -15.81
C LYS A 17 9.68 3.58 -16.08
N LEU A 18 9.51 4.19 -17.24
CA LEU A 18 10.15 5.46 -17.58
C LEU A 18 9.08 6.51 -17.78
N SER A 19 9.29 7.69 -17.21
CA SER A 19 8.41 8.85 -17.34
C SER A 19 9.25 10.13 -17.28
N ALA A 20 8.62 11.28 -17.46
CA ALA A 20 9.26 12.57 -17.22
C ALA A 20 8.31 13.48 -16.45
N PHE A 21 8.83 14.19 -15.45
CA PHE A 21 8.07 15.18 -14.69
C PHE A 21 8.90 16.46 -14.57
N ARG A 22 8.29 17.59 -14.96
CA ARG A 22 8.95 18.91 -14.97
C ARG A 22 10.30 18.91 -15.71
N GLY A 23 10.39 18.18 -16.83
CA GLY A 23 11.60 18.11 -17.65
C GLY A 23 12.71 17.20 -17.12
N ARG A 24 12.48 16.48 -16.02
CA ARG A 24 13.43 15.47 -15.50
C ARG A 24 12.94 14.06 -15.76
N GLU A 25 13.86 13.17 -16.10
CA GLU A 25 13.58 11.75 -16.23
C GLU A 25 13.19 11.16 -14.87
N LEU A 26 12.18 10.29 -14.89
CA LEU A 26 11.75 9.50 -13.75
C LEU A 26 11.85 8.03 -14.10
N ARG A 27 12.44 7.28 -13.17
CA ARG A 27 12.48 5.83 -13.22
C ARG A 27 11.60 5.28 -12.13
N GLY A 28 10.66 4.46 -12.54
CA GLY A 28 9.60 3.94 -11.70
C GLY A 28 9.73 2.45 -11.47
N LYS A 29 9.22 1.98 -10.34
CA LYS A 29 9.09 0.57 -10.01
C LYS A 29 7.74 0.29 -9.39
N ASP A 30 7.08 -0.73 -9.90
CA ASP A 30 5.82 -1.18 -9.33
C ASP A 30 6.05 -1.96 -8.04
N LEU A 31 5.32 -1.57 -7.00
CA LEU A 31 5.09 -2.33 -5.79
C LEU A 31 3.67 -2.86 -5.80
N ASP A 32 3.56 -4.17 -5.68
CA ASP A 32 2.29 -4.85 -5.51
C ASP A 32 1.82 -4.70 -4.05
N CYS A 33 0.54 -4.44 -3.83
CA CYS A 33 -0.02 -4.47 -2.47
C CYS A 33 -0.15 -5.91 -1.95
N GLY A 34 -0.14 -6.93 -2.83
CA GLY A 34 -0.27 -8.34 -2.46
C GLY A 34 -1.64 -8.63 -1.85
N ASP A 35 -1.65 -9.31 -0.71
CA ASP A 35 -2.88 -9.61 0.04
C ASP A 35 -3.52 -8.36 0.70
N PHE A 36 -2.78 -7.25 0.74
CA PHE A 36 -3.29 -6.00 1.30
C PHE A 36 -4.10 -5.21 0.26
N ARG A 37 -5.15 -4.52 0.72
CA ARG A 37 -5.91 -3.57 -0.10
C ARG A 37 -5.50 -2.14 0.25
N GLY A 38 -5.01 -1.41 -0.74
CA GLY A 38 -4.77 0.03 -0.59
C GLY A 38 -6.08 0.79 -0.67
N HIS A 39 -6.28 1.77 0.21
CA HIS A 39 -7.46 2.63 0.20
C HIS A 39 -7.03 4.10 0.18
N VAL A 40 -7.65 4.89 -0.69
CA VAL A 40 -7.53 6.36 -0.62
C VAL A 40 -8.63 6.86 0.31
N VAL A 41 -8.21 7.38 1.46
CA VAL A 41 -9.13 7.89 2.49
C VAL A 41 -9.10 9.42 2.45
N LEU A 42 -10.27 10.02 2.22
CA LEU A 42 -10.41 11.48 2.20
C LEU A 42 -11.00 11.94 3.54
N LYS A 43 -10.38 12.96 4.13
CA LYS A 43 -10.92 13.66 5.29
C LYS A 43 -12.10 14.51 4.82
N LYS A 44 -13.31 14.23 5.33
CA LYS A 44 -14.43 15.15 5.21
C LYS A 44 -14.36 16.14 6.36
N VAL A 45 -14.18 17.42 6.07
CA VAL A 45 -14.32 18.49 7.05
C VAL A 45 -15.79 18.89 7.05
N ASP A 46 -16.44 18.80 8.20
CA ASP A 46 -17.84 19.21 8.39
C ASP A 46 -17.80 20.66 8.91
N GLU A 47 -18.18 21.64 8.08
CA GLU A 47 -18.03 23.07 8.39
C GLU A 47 -19.00 23.55 9.49
N GLU A 48 -20.02 22.76 9.84
CA GLU A 48 -21.10 23.17 10.76
C GLU A 48 -20.95 22.69 12.22
N LYS A 49 -19.86 22.01 12.59
CA LYS A 49 -19.66 21.49 13.96
C LYS A 49 -18.43 22.07 14.66
N THR A 50 -18.48 23.36 14.93
CA THR A 50 -17.58 24.05 15.86
C THR A 50 -18.17 24.07 17.27
N THR A 51 -18.53 22.92 17.84
CA THR A 51 -18.80 22.88 19.28
C THR A 51 -18.74 21.45 19.81
N GLU A 52 -17.65 21.20 20.52
CA GLU A 52 -17.48 20.28 21.64
C GLU A 52 -17.61 18.76 21.41
N LEU A 53 -16.60 18.08 21.98
CA LEU A 53 -16.45 16.64 22.22
C LEU A 53 -15.88 15.81 21.07
N PHE A 54 -14.55 15.77 21.07
CA PHE A 54 -13.64 14.86 20.35
C PHE A 54 -13.65 15.01 18.83
N ASP A 55 -12.46 15.20 18.25
CA ASP A 55 -12.12 15.13 16.83
C ASP A 55 -12.59 13.79 16.21
N CYS A 56 -13.90 13.62 16.05
CA CYS A 56 -14.50 12.51 15.33
C CYS A 56 -14.28 12.79 13.85
N VAL A 57 -13.03 12.64 13.40
CA VAL A 57 -12.69 12.69 11.98
C VAL A 57 -13.46 11.55 11.30
N LYS A 58 -14.59 11.88 10.69
CA LYS A 58 -15.33 10.96 9.84
C LYS A 58 -14.55 10.82 8.53
N TYR A 59 -13.70 9.79 8.48
CA TYR A 59 -13.10 9.34 7.25
C TYR A 59 -14.19 8.69 6.38
N VAL A 60 -14.43 9.24 5.19
CA VAL A 60 -15.33 8.62 4.21
C VAL A 60 -14.46 7.84 3.25
N THR A 61 -14.56 6.51 3.29
CA THR A 61 -13.98 5.61 2.29
C THR A 61 -14.85 5.59 1.03
N ASN A 62 -14.66 6.57 0.15
CA ASN A 62 -15.22 6.56 -1.21
C ASN A 62 -14.13 6.53 -2.30
N GLY A 63 -12.90 6.15 -1.94
CA GLY A 63 -11.79 6.05 -2.88
C GLY A 63 -11.71 4.69 -3.59
N PRO A 64 -11.09 4.64 -4.78
CA PRO A 64 -10.82 3.37 -5.47
C PRO A 64 -9.89 2.49 -4.63
N VAL A 65 -10.07 1.17 -4.72
CA VAL A 65 -9.13 0.19 -4.17
C VAL A 65 -7.86 0.20 -5.02
N VAL A 66 -6.72 0.29 -4.35
CA VAL A 66 -5.40 0.34 -4.99
C VAL A 66 -4.69 -1.00 -4.76
N GLU A 67 -4.51 -1.76 -5.83
CA GLU A 67 -3.82 -3.06 -5.81
C GLU A 67 -2.31 -2.93 -6.10
N LYS A 68 -1.89 -1.83 -6.71
CA LYS A 68 -0.51 -1.61 -7.13
C LYS A 68 -0.17 -0.13 -7.10
N ILE A 69 1.03 0.18 -6.63
CA ILE A 69 1.57 1.54 -6.57
C ILE A 69 2.90 1.57 -7.32
N THR A 70 3.10 2.58 -8.18
CA THR A 70 4.41 2.83 -8.78
C THR A 70 5.15 3.85 -7.95
N ILE A 71 6.32 3.46 -7.42
CA ILE A 71 7.27 4.40 -6.81
C ILE A 71 8.14 4.96 -7.91
N TRP A 72 8.37 6.27 -7.91
CA TRP A 72 9.22 6.96 -8.88
C TRP A 72 10.39 7.61 -8.16
N ASN A 73 11.57 7.53 -8.77
CA ASN A 73 12.74 8.29 -8.38
C ASN A 73 13.34 8.98 -9.60
N HIS A 74 14.10 10.04 -9.37
CA HIS A 74 14.84 10.72 -10.42
C HIS A 74 16.05 9.90 -10.82
N ASP A 75 16.28 9.77 -12.13
CA ASP A 75 17.50 9.25 -12.76
C ASP A 75 17.80 7.75 -12.50
N GLU A 76 17.36 7.18 -11.37
CA GLU A 76 17.61 5.80 -10.93
C GLU A 76 16.32 5.06 -10.53
N VAL A 77 16.30 3.75 -10.75
CA VAL A 77 15.15 2.90 -10.38
C VAL A 77 15.14 2.69 -8.86
N PRO A 78 13.99 2.84 -8.17
CA PRO A 78 13.87 2.54 -6.75
C PRO A 78 14.35 1.13 -6.37
N LEU A 79 15.23 1.05 -5.38
CA LEU A 79 15.84 -0.17 -4.87
C LEU A 79 15.01 -0.79 -3.76
N ARG A 80 15.21 -2.09 -3.48
CA ARG A 80 14.52 -2.77 -2.37
C ARG A 80 14.95 -2.25 -0.99
N SER A 81 16.15 -1.70 -0.90
CA SER A 81 16.71 -1.08 0.30
C SER A 81 16.19 0.32 0.54
N ASP A 82 15.45 0.91 -0.39
CA ASP A 82 14.85 2.23 -0.18
C ASP A 82 13.72 2.15 0.85
N GLU A 83 13.49 3.23 1.57
CA GLU A 83 12.55 3.29 2.71
C GLU A 83 11.14 2.81 2.33
N ALA A 84 10.59 3.30 1.21
CA ALA A 84 9.22 2.95 0.82
C ALA A 84 9.05 1.44 0.53
N PRO A 85 9.89 0.79 -0.31
CA PRO A 85 9.90 -0.67 -0.43
C PRO A 85 10.11 -1.43 0.90
N GLN A 86 10.94 -0.93 1.81
CA GLN A 86 11.14 -1.55 3.12
C GLN A 86 9.88 -1.51 4.00
N CYS A 87 9.11 -0.42 3.98
CA CYS A 87 7.86 -0.32 4.72
C CYS A 87 6.83 -1.37 4.26
N PHE A 88 6.72 -1.63 2.96
CA PHE A 88 5.86 -2.71 2.43
C PHE A 88 6.36 -4.09 2.85
N ALA A 89 7.68 -4.30 2.91
CA ALA A 89 8.26 -5.56 3.39
C ALA A 89 7.98 -5.77 4.88
N LEU A 90 8.08 -4.71 5.70
CA LEU A 90 7.76 -4.76 7.13
C LEU A 90 6.29 -5.10 7.36
N ALA A 91 5.36 -4.47 6.64
CA ALA A 91 3.94 -4.78 6.73
C ALA A 91 3.63 -6.27 6.45
N ARG A 92 4.24 -6.82 5.41
CA ARG A 92 4.12 -8.26 5.08
C ARG A 92 4.70 -9.16 6.16
N ALA A 93 5.87 -8.79 6.71
CA ALA A 93 6.48 -9.56 7.79
C ALA A 93 5.55 -9.58 9.01
N MET A 94 5.00 -8.43 9.40
CA MET A 94 4.07 -8.34 10.54
C MET A 94 2.79 -9.17 10.34
N ASP A 95 2.20 -9.17 9.13
CA ASP A 95 1.04 -10.03 8.83
C ASP A 95 1.39 -11.51 8.95
N ALA A 96 2.52 -11.93 8.39
CA ALA A 96 2.99 -13.32 8.50
C ALA A 96 3.21 -13.74 9.96
N PHE A 97 3.84 -12.88 10.76
CA PHE A 97 4.01 -13.12 12.20
C PHE A 97 2.66 -13.22 12.94
N GLY A 98 1.72 -12.31 12.63
CA GLY A 98 0.38 -12.33 13.23
C GLY A 98 -0.37 -13.62 12.93
N ARG A 99 -0.36 -14.09 11.67
CA ARG A 99 -0.99 -15.36 11.29
C ARG A 99 -0.38 -16.56 12.00
N LEU A 100 0.95 -16.58 12.14
CA LEU A 100 1.64 -17.65 12.86
C LEU A 100 1.26 -17.70 14.34
N ALA A 101 1.19 -16.53 15.00
CA ALA A 101 0.78 -16.42 16.39
C ALA A 101 -0.65 -16.98 16.60
N VAL A 102 -1.59 -16.61 15.73
CA VAL A 102 -2.98 -17.11 15.78
C VAL A 102 -3.06 -18.61 15.52
N ALA A 103 -2.27 -19.14 14.58
CA ALA A 103 -2.27 -20.57 14.30
C ALA A 103 -1.73 -21.39 15.49
N THR A 104 -0.75 -20.85 16.20
CA THR A 104 -0.15 -21.51 17.36
C THR A 104 -1.13 -21.56 18.53
N THR A 105 -1.81 -20.44 18.84
CA THR A 105 -2.80 -20.41 19.92
C THR A 105 -4.02 -21.29 19.63
N ALA A 106 -4.47 -21.36 18.37
CA ALA A 106 -5.54 -22.28 17.98
C ALA A 106 -5.13 -23.76 18.20
N SER A 107 -3.90 -24.12 17.86
CA SER A 107 -3.40 -25.48 18.08
C SER A 107 -3.23 -25.84 19.56
N GLU A 108 -2.92 -24.87 20.42
CA GLU A 108 -2.83 -25.08 21.87
C GLU A 108 -4.21 -25.33 22.48
N VAL A 109 -5.22 -24.54 22.07
CA VAL A 109 -6.61 -24.70 22.51
C VAL A 109 -7.19 -26.06 22.07
N ASP A 110 -6.93 -26.49 20.83
CA ASP A 110 -7.38 -27.80 20.34
C ASP A 110 -6.70 -28.97 21.10
N ASN A 111 -5.43 -28.82 21.47
CA ASN A 111 -4.71 -29.81 22.28
C ASN A 111 -5.25 -29.88 23.72
N GLU A 112 -5.66 -28.76 24.32
CA GLU A 112 -6.27 -28.76 25.65
C GLU A 112 -7.67 -29.40 25.64
N LEU A 113 -8.50 -29.06 24.65
CA LEU A 113 -9.83 -29.67 24.46
C LEU A 113 -9.75 -31.18 24.26
N SER A 114 -8.75 -31.64 23.52
CA SER A 114 -8.50 -33.08 23.28
C SER A 114 -7.98 -33.82 24.51
N ARG A 115 -7.37 -33.12 25.47
CA ARG A 115 -6.89 -33.71 26.74
C ARG A 115 -7.93 -33.69 27.85
N SER A 116 -8.93 -32.82 27.76
CA SER A 116 -10.05 -32.72 28.70
C SER A 116 -11.25 -33.63 28.37
N SER A 117 -11.19 -34.34 27.24
CA SER A 117 -12.21 -35.29 26.76
C SER A 117 -11.81 -36.72 27.06
#